data_AF-A0AAU1JS51-F1
#
_entry.id   AF-A0AAU1JS51-F1
#
_cell.length_a   1.000
_cell.length_b   1.000
_cell.length_c   1.000
_cell.angle_alpha   90.00
_cell.angle_beta   90.00
_cell.angle_gamma   90.00
#
_symmetry.space_group_name_H-M   'P 1'
#
loop_
_entity.id
_entity.type
_entity.pdbx_description
1 polymer ?
#
loop_
_entity_poly.entity_id
_entity_poly.type
_entity_poly.pdbx_seq_one_letter_code
_entity_poly.pdbx_strand_id
1 'polypeptide(L)'
;MSGLQKFEQKLEQLISGAFAKAFRSEVKSVEIVAALQREIDNNAQVLSRQRRLVPNDFFVELSASDLGKLESYGPHLKEELKRQLMDHAEAQGFVFPGRVSIEFGEAKDLTIGRFRVRSRAQAAVSGGDMTDTQVSRAQAFLEINGTRHPLHGNLVVGRGTDADLRINDPGISRRHIEFRSKPAGDRVRVEVYDLGSTNGMLVNGQKMASATLDDGSQVRIGTTVITAHIVEERR
;
A
#
# COMPACT_ATOMS: atom_id res chain seq x y z
N MET A 1 -10.77 18.35 20.74
CA MET A 1 -12.18 17.88 20.79
C MET A 1 -12.26 16.54 20.09
N SER A 2 -12.78 15.55 20.80
CA SER A 2 -12.59 14.12 20.51
C SER A 2 -13.18 13.72 19.16
N GLY A 3 -12.37 13.06 18.30
CA GLY A 3 -12.84 12.51 17.02
C GLY A 3 -13.99 11.52 17.16
N LEU A 4 -14.15 10.93 18.34
CA LEU A 4 -15.24 10.02 18.69
C LEU A 4 -16.62 10.70 18.70
N GLN A 5 -16.71 11.97 19.14
CA GLN A 5 -17.98 12.70 19.16
C GLN A 5 -18.47 13.07 17.76
N LYS A 6 -17.53 13.31 16.83
CA LYS A 6 -17.86 13.57 15.41
C LYS A 6 -18.26 12.30 14.68
N PHE A 7 -17.76 11.15 15.13
CA PHE A 7 -18.15 9.83 14.65
C PHE A 7 -19.58 9.47 15.12
N GLU A 8 -19.89 9.70 16.40
CA GLU A 8 -21.24 9.54 16.95
C GLU A 8 -22.28 10.40 16.19
N GLN A 9 -21.99 11.67 15.94
CA GLN A 9 -22.92 12.58 15.24
C GLN A 9 -23.13 12.22 13.76
N LYS A 10 -22.11 11.66 13.08
CA LYS A 10 -22.25 11.17 11.69
C LYS A 10 -22.96 9.82 11.62
N LEU A 11 -22.82 8.99 12.66
CA LEU A 11 -23.57 7.75 12.81
C LEU A 11 -25.07 8.05 12.93
N GLU A 12 -25.46 9.03 13.75
CA GLU A 12 -26.86 9.44 13.92
C GLU A 12 -27.52 9.92 12.61
N GLN A 13 -26.79 10.64 11.75
CA GLN A 13 -27.33 11.16 10.49
C GLN A 13 -27.47 10.11 9.37
N LEU A 14 -26.82 8.95 9.51
CA LEU A 14 -26.97 7.82 8.57
C LEU A 14 -28.05 6.82 9.01
N ILE A 15 -28.74 7.06 10.13
CA ILE A 15 -29.84 6.22 10.60
C ILE A 15 -31.16 6.70 9.99
N SER A 16 -31.29 6.50 8.68
CA SER A 16 -32.60 6.38 8.04
C SER A 16 -32.62 5.14 7.16
N GLY A 17 -33.17 4.06 7.73
CA GLY A 17 -34.00 3.14 6.96
C GLY A 17 -33.58 1.68 6.87
N ALA A 18 -32.31 1.31 7.02
CA ALA A 18 -31.91 -0.10 6.79
C ALA A 18 -30.77 -0.65 7.67
N PHE A 19 -30.10 0.18 8.48
CA PHE A 19 -28.87 -0.22 9.19
C PHE A 19 -29.05 -0.62 10.67
N ALA A 20 -30.19 -0.33 11.30
CA ALA A 20 -30.34 -0.38 12.76
C ALA A 20 -30.59 -1.78 13.39
N LYS A 21 -30.66 -2.86 12.59
CA LYS A 21 -31.02 -4.20 13.11
C LYS A 21 -29.88 -5.22 13.12
N ALA A 22 -28.82 -5.01 12.35
CA ALA A 22 -27.68 -5.93 12.26
C ALA A 22 -26.56 -5.63 13.27
N PHE A 23 -26.68 -4.52 13.99
CA PHE A 23 -25.54 -3.91 14.65
C PHE A 23 -25.65 -4.02 16.18
N ARG A 24 -26.81 -4.26 16.83
CA ARG A 24 -26.92 -4.35 18.32
C ARG A 24 -26.05 -5.41 19.07
N SER A 25 -25.28 -6.25 18.39
CA SER A 25 -24.15 -7.01 18.98
C SER A 25 -22.80 -6.25 18.88
N GLU A 26 -22.88 -4.92 18.80
CA GLU A 26 -22.00 -3.92 18.17
C GLU A 26 -20.62 -3.69 18.79
N VAL A 27 -20.36 -4.28 19.95
CA VAL A 27 -19.24 -3.85 20.80
C VAL A 27 -17.89 -4.43 20.32
N LYS A 28 -17.86 -5.49 19.49
CA LYS A 28 -16.60 -6.14 19.08
C LYS A 28 -15.86 -5.50 17.89
N SER A 29 -16.57 -4.92 16.91
CA SER A 29 -15.91 -4.37 15.71
C SER A 29 -15.14 -3.08 16.02
N VAL A 30 -15.70 -2.25 16.90
CA VAL A 30 -15.04 -1.04 17.40
C VAL A 30 -13.79 -1.39 18.21
N GLU A 31 -13.83 -2.47 18.98
CA GLU A 31 -12.67 -2.96 19.73
C GLU A 31 -11.52 -3.39 18.81
N ILE A 32 -11.81 -4.02 17.66
CA ILE A 32 -10.78 -4.40 16.67
C ILE A 32 -10.12 -3.15 16.08
N VAL A 33 -10.89 -2.12 15.70
CA VAL A 33 -10.33 -0.84 15.22
C VAL A 33 -9.42 -0.21 16.27
N ALA A 34 -9.93 -0.08 17.50
CA ALA A 34 -9.18 0.52 18.60
C ALA A 34 -7.89 -0.25 18.91
N ALA A 35 -7.93 -1.58 18.86
CA ALA A 35 -6.76 -2.42 19.06
C ALA A 35 -5.73 -2.27 17.93
N LEU A 36 -6.17 -2.19 16.66
CA LEU A 36 -5.28 -1.96 15.53
C LEU A 36 -4.63 -0.57 15.58
N GLN A 37 -5.39 0.48 15.92
CA GLN A 37 -4.85 1.83 16.12
C GLN A 37 -3.82 1.85 17.26
N ARG A 38 -4.12 1.20 18.38
CA ARG A 38 -3.19 1.06 19.50
C ARG A 38 -1.92 0.30 19.10
N GLU A 39 -2.07 -0.73 18.27
CA GLU A 39 -0.94 -1.50 17.73
C GLU A 39 -0.04 -0.63 16.84
N ILE A 40 -0.62 0.23 16.00
CA ILE A 40 0.10 1.25 15.22
C ILE A 40 0.87 2.20 16.13
N ASP A 41 0.20 2.78 17.13
CA ASP A 41 0.78 3.76 18.04
C ASP A 41 1.97 3.18 18.82
N ASN A 42 1.82 1.94 19.30
CA ASN A 42 2.83 1.24 20.11
C ASN A 42 4.07 0.85 19.28
N ASN A 43 3.89 0.51 18.01
CA ASN A 43 4.96 0.07 17.13
C ASN A 43 5.50 1.17 16.20
N ALA A 44 5.11 2.43 16.43
CA ALA A 44 5.55 3.57 15.63
C ALA A 44 7.03 3.91 15.87
N GLN A 45 7.87 3.60 14.89
CA GLN A 45 9.32 3.83 14.88
C GLN A 45 9.68 5.20 14.27
N VAL A 46 10.70 5.86 14.80
CA VAL A 46 11.13 7.17 14.27
C VAL A 46 11.91 6.98 12.97
N LEU A 47 11.47 7.61 11.88
CA LEU A 47 12.19 7.65 10.61
C LEU A 47 12.93 8.99 10.42
N SER A 48 12.28 10.10 10.75
CA SER A 48 12.88 11.44 10.69
C SER A 48 12.32 12.35 11.79
N ARG A 49 12.83 13.58 11.89
CA ARG A 49 12.36 14.60 12.86
C ARG A 49 10.85 14.88 12.79
N GLN A 50 10.19 14.55 11.68
CA GLN A 50 8.78 14.85 11.43
C GLN A 50 7.95 13.63 10.99
N ARG A 51 8.55 12.44 10.87
CA ARG A 51 7.85 11.24 10.35
C ARG A 51 8.18 10.01 11.16
N ARG A 52 7.14 9.25 11.51
CA ARG A 52 7.24 7.97 12.21
C ARG A 52 6.67 6.86 11.31
N LEU A 53 7.43 5.78 11.14
CA LEU A 53 7.01 4.60 10.41
C LEU A 53 6.18 3.68 11.30
N VAL A 54 5.15 3.08 10.74
CA VAL A 54 4.23 2.18 11.44
C VAL A 54 4.06 0.86 10.70
N PRO A 55 3.67 -0.23 11.38
CA PRO A 55 3.37 -1.50 10.73
C PRO A 55 2.27 -1.36 9.68
N ASN A 56 2.37 -2.09 8.57
CA ASN A 56 1.39 -2.10 7.49
C ASN A 56 0.77 -3.47 7.23
N ASP A 57 1.22 -4.52 7.91
CA ASP A 57 0.65 -5.86 7.81
C ASP A 57 0.10 -6.29 9.16
N PHE A 58 -1.22 -6.55 9.20
CA PHE A 58 -1.95 -6.86 10.41
C PHE A 58 -2.64 -8.22 10.30
N PHE A 59 -2.45 -9.04 11.33
CA PHE A 59 -3.14 -10.31 11.48
C PHE A 59 -3.99 -10.29 12.75
N VAL A 60 -5.30 -10.45 12.58
CA VAL A 60 -6.27 -10.46 13.68
C VAL A 60 -6.72 -11.90 13.90
N GLU A 61 -6.26 -12.48 15.00
CA GLU A 61 -6.60 -13.83 15.43
C GLU A 61 -7.88 -13.82 16.28
N LEU A 62 -8.83 -14.69 15.94
CA LEU A 62 -10.15 -14.79 16.58
C LEU A 62 -10.52 -16.26 16.86
N SER A 63 -11.49 -16.48 17.74
CA SER A 63 -12.12 -17.81 17.85
C SER A 63 -12.87 -18.17 16.56
N ALA A 64 -13.00 -19.47 16.25
CA ALA A 64 -13.71 -19.94 15.06
C ALA A 64 -15.14 -19.37 14.92
N SER A 65 -15.86 -19.23 16.04
CA SER A 65 -17.22 -18.67 16.05
C SER A 65 -17.26 -17.18 15.70
N ASP A 66 -16.28 -16.40 16.18
CA ASP A 66 -16.22 -14.97 15.87
C ASP A 66 -15.65 -14.72 14.46
N LEU A 67 -14.72 -15.55 14.00
CA LEU A 67 -14.22 -15.50 12.62
C LEU A 67 -15.36 -15.73 11.62
N GLY A 68 -16.17 -16.77 11.80
CA GLY A 68 -17.29 -17.04 10.90
C GLY A 68 -18.35 -15.91 10.90
N LYS A 69 -18.55 -15.22 12.03
CA LYS A 69 -19.38 -14.02 12.08
C LYS A 69 -18.74 -12.87 11.30
N LEU A 70 -17.44 -12.67 11.43
CA LEU A 70 -16.71 -11.61 10.72
C LEU A 70 -16.70 -11.82 9.21
N GLU A 71 -16.52 -13.07 8.77
CA GLU A 71 -16.59 -13.46 7.35
C GLU A 71 -17.97 -13.17 6.74
N SER A 72 -19.05 -13.26 7.53
CA SER A 72 -20.41 -12.95 7.07
C SER A 72 -20.64 -11.47 6.70
N TYR A 73 -19.81 -10.55 7.20
CA TYR A 73 -19.85 -9.13 6.81
C TYR A 73 -19.12 -8.86 5.48
N GLY A 74 -18.38 -9.85 4.96
CA GLY A 74 -17.75 -9.80 3.65
C GLY A 74 -16.57 -8.82 3.53
N PRO A 75 -16.14 -8.51 2.29
CA PRO A 75 -14.94 -7.70 2.02
C PRO A 75 -15.06 -6.24 2.49
N HIS A 76 -16.28 -5.74 2.69
CA HIS A 76 -16.52 -4.36 3.10
C HIS A 76 -15.92 -4.02 4.47
N LEU A 77 -15.88 -4.98 5.40
CA LEU A 77 -15.30 -4.77 6.72
C LEU A 77 -13.78 -4.49 6.62
N LYS A 78 -13.05 -5.25 5.81
CA LYS A 78 -11.59 -5.05 5.63
C LYS A 78 -11.29 -3.67 5.09
N GLU A 79 -12.04 -3.21 4.09
CA GLU A 79 -11.87 -1.87 3.51
C GLU A 79 -12.23 -0.76 4.49
N GLU A 80 -13.25 -0.96 5.33
CA GLU A 80 -13.59 -0.02 6.40
C GLU A 80 -12.47 0.11 7.43
N LEU A 81 -11.97 -1.02 7.95
CA LEU A 81 -10.88 -1.04 8.92
C LEU A 81 -9.63 -0.37 8.34
N LYS A 82 -9.28 -0.70 7.09
CA LYS A 82 -8.15 -0.09 6.39
C LYS A 82 -8.29 1.43 6.29
N ARG A 83 -9.48 1.94 5.94
CA ARG A 83 -9.74 3.37 5.88
C ARG A 83 -9.53 4.03 7.25
N GLN A 84 -10.06 3.44 8.32
CA GLN A 84 -9.89 3.94 9.69
C GLN A 84 -8.42 3.98 10.13
N LEU A 85 -7.60 3.00 9.72
CA LEU A 85 -6.16 3.01 10.03
C LEU A 85 -5.39 4.08 9.24
N MET A 86 -5.76 4.31 7.98
CA MET A 86 -5.18 5.37 7.16
C MET A 86 -5.50 6.76 7.71
N ASP A 87 -6.76 7.00 8.08
CA ASP A 87 -7.20 8.27 8.66
C ASP A 87 -6.50 8.55 10.00
N HIS A 88 -6.33 7.52 10.85
CA HIS A 88 -5.60 7.64 12.12
C HIS A 88 -4.11 7.93 11.90
N ALA A 89 -3.45 7.22 10.98
CA ALA A 89 -2.05 7.45 10.66
C ALA A 89 -1.81 8.88 10.14
N GLU A 90 -2.67 9.39 9.26
CA GLU A 90 -2.60 10.77 8.78
C GLU A 90 -2.73 11.78 9.93
N ALA A 91 -3.71 11.58 10.82
CA ALA A 91 -3.92 12.45 11.98
C ALA A 91 -2.74 12.47 12.96
N GLN A 92 -2.00 11.37 13.08
CA GLN A 92 -0.83 11.24 13.95
C GLN A 92 0.51 11.55 13.26
N GLY A 93 0.50 11.86 11.96
CA GLY A 93 1.73 12.08 11.18
C GLY A 93 2.57 10.81 10.94
N PHE A 94 1.91 9.66 10.96
CA PHE A 94 2.54 8.36 10.70
C PHE A 94 2.56 8.04 9.21
N VAL A 95 3.50 7.17 8.83
CA VAL A 95 3.68 6.71 7.46
C VAL A 95 3.75 5.19 7.45
N PHE A 96 2.90 4.55 6.64
CA PHE A 96 3.03 3.13 6.36
C PHE A 96 4.13 2.89 5.32
N PRO A 97 4.99 1.88 5.49
CA PRO A 97 6.07 1.58 4.55
C PRO A 97 5.58 0.81 3.30
N GLY A 98 4.27 0.59 3.15
CA GLY A 98 3.68 -0.15 2.04
C GLY A 98 2.16 -0.14 2.10
N ARG A 99 1.51 -0.95 1.24
CA ARG A 99 0.06 -1.15 1.29
C ARG A 99 -0.32 -1.71 2.66
N VAL A 100 -1.41 -1.19 3.22
CA VAL A 100 -2.00 -1.73 4.45
C VAL A 100 -2.78 -3.00 4.13
N SER A 101 -2.37 -4.13 4.71
CA SER A 101 -3.04 -5.43 4.66
C SER A 101 -3.62 -5.79 6.03
N ILE A 102 -4.83 -6.33 6.02
CA ILE A 102 -5.48 -6.85 7.22
C ILE A 102 -6.02 -8.23 6.88
N GLU A 103 -5.52 -9.23 7.58
CA GLU A 103 -5.97 -10.61 7.48
C GLU A 103 -6.59 -11.07 8.79
N PHE A 104 -7.60 -11.94 8.67
CA PHE A 104 -8.26 -12.57 9.81
C PHE A 104 -7.91 -14.04 9.83
N GLY A 105 -7.68 -14.58 11.02
CA GLY A 105 -7.35 -15.99 11.20
C GLY A 105 -7.98 -16.59 12.43
N GLU A 106 -8.09 -17.92 12.42
CA GLU A 106 -8.56 -18.68 13.57
C GLU A 106 -7.42 -18.94 14.54
N ALA A 107 -7.68 -18.76 15.83
CA ALA A 107 -6.83 -19.20 16.92
C ALA A 107 -7.61 -20.12 17.86
N LYS A 108 -7.16 -21.37 17.94
CA LYS A 108 -7.81 -22.44 18.70
C LYS A 108 -7.72 -22.25 20.22
N ASP A 109 -6.76 -21.44 20.67
CA ASP A 109 -6.55 -21.08 22.08
C ASP A 109 -7.44 -19.91 22.55
N LEU A 110 -8.12 -19.22 21.63
CA LEU A 110 -8.95 -18.05 21.97
C LEU A 110 -10.41 -18.43 22.23
N THR A 111 -10.93 -17.95 23.37
CA THR A 111 -12.37 -18.01 23.68
C THR A 111 -13.15 -16.97 22.89
N ILE A 112 -14.45 -17.23 22.67
CA ILE A 112 -15.38 -16.27 22.04
C ILE A 112 -15.33 -14.92 22.77
N GLY A 113 -15.25 -13.83 22.00
CA GLY A 113 -15.13 -12.46 22.49
C GLY A 113 -13.71 -12.00 22.77
N ARG A 114 -12.71 -12.86 22.59
CA ARG A 114 -11.31 -12.47 22.64
C ARG A 114 -10.70 -12.52 21.26
N PHE A 115 -9.79 -11.58 21.02
CA PHE A 115 -9.00 -11.53 19.81
C PHE A 115 -7.57 -11.11 20.15
N ARG A 116 -6.64 -11.39 19.25
CA ARG A 116 -5.25 -10.95 19.34
C ARG A 116 -4.88 -10.26 18.04
N VAL A 117 -4.32 -9.07 18.15
CA VAL A 117 -3.73 -8.37 17.00
C VAL A 117 -2.24 -8.65 17.00
N ARG A 118 -1.72 -9.04 15.84
CA ARG A 118 -0.29 -9.06 15.57
C ARG A 118 -0.02 -8.12 14.43
N SER A 119 1.03 -7.32 14.56
CA SER A 119 1.49 -6.46 13.47
C SER A 119 2.89 -6.84 13.05
N ARG A 120 3.16 -6.65 11.75
CA ARG A 120 4.50 -6.69 11.21
C ARG A 120 4.70 -5.42 10.39
N ALA A 121 5.80 -4.74 10.64
CA ALA A 121 6.34 -3.81 9.67
C ALA A 121 6.87 -4.64 8.48
N GLN A 122 5.98 -4.94 7.53
CA GLN A 122 6.40 -5.39 6.20
C GLN A 122 6.82 -4.15 5.43
N ALA A 123 8.01 -3.68 5.75
CA ALA A 123 8.58 -2.63 4.97
C ALA A 123 8.95 -3.15 3.58
N ALA A 124 8.26 -2.63 2.57
CA ALA A 124 8.95 -2.33 1.32
C ALA A 124 9.87 -1.13 1.64
N VAL A 125 10.98 -1.39 2.34
CA VAL A 125 11.79 -0.35 3.01
C VAL A 125 12.44 0.55 1.96
N SER A 126 12.25 1.86 2.12
CA SER A 126 13.26 2.85 1.74
C SER A 126 14.18 3.09 2.93
N GLY A 127 15.50 3.02 2.68
CA GLY A 127 16.52 3.70 3.47
C GLY A 127 17.34 2.83 4.42
N GLY A 128 18.48 2.34 3.93
CA GLY A 128 19.52 1.68 4.71
C GLY A 128 19.76 0.27 4.20
N ASP A 129 20.70 0.12 3.26
CA ASP A 129 21.29 -1.13 2.78
C ASP A 129 20.34 -2.32 2.83
N MET A 130 19.43 -2.37 1.86
CA MET A 130 18.56 -3.51 1.65
C MET A 130 19.43 -4.76 1.47
N THR A 131 19.49 -5.60 2.50
CA THR A 131 20.03 -6.96 2.37
C THR A 131 19.34 -7.63 1.17
N ASP A 132 20.17 -8.14 0.27
CA ASP A 132 19.97 -8.90 -0.98
C ASP A 132 18.69 -9.73 -1.15
N THR A 133 17.96 -10.02 -0.07
CA THR A 133 16.95 -11.08 0.01
C THR A 133 15.58 -10.72 -0.56
N GLN A 134 15.20 -9.43 -0.66
CA GLN A 134 13.94 -9.02 -1.33
C GLN A 134 14.11 -8.51 -2.76
N VAL A 135 15.28 -7.99 -3.12
CA VAL A 135 15.67 -7.80 -4.54
C VAL A 135 15.74 -9.15 -5.24
N SER A 136 16.13 -10.21 -4.52
CA SER A 136 16.18 -11.58 -5.03
C SER A 136 14.82 -12.19 -5.46
N ARG A 137 13.65 -11.60 -5.15
CA ARG A 137 12.33 -12.16 -5.55
C ARG A 137 11.57 -11.35 -6.59
N ALA A 138 11.85 -10.05 -6.73
CA ALA A 138 11.24 -9.27 -7.78
C ALA A 138 12.04 -9.46 -9.08
N GLN A 139 11.43 -10.03 -10.11
CA GLN A 139 12.09 -10.19 -11.41
C GLN A 139 12.38 -8.83 -12.09
N ALA A 140 11.81 -7.72 -11.61
CA ALA A 140 12.17 -6.36 -12.03
C ALA A 140 11.90 -5.29 -10.95
N PHE A 141 12.69 -4.22 -10.96
CA PHE A 141 12.49 -3.00 -10.16
C PHE A 141 12.93 -1.74 -10.93
N LEU A 142 12.38 -0.59 -10.54
CA LEU A 142 12.72 0.72 -11.10
C LEU A 142 13.50 1.53 -10.06
N GLU A 143 14.64 2.09 -10.45
CA GLU A 143 15.44 2.96 -9.61
C GLU A 143 15.21 4.42 -9.97
N ILE A 144 14.78 5.23 -8.99
CA ILE A 144 14.36 6.62 -9.16
C ILE A 144 14.89 7.41 -7.98
N ASN A 145 15.70 8.45 -8.23
CA ASN A 145 16.35 9.24 -7.18
C ASN A 145 17.09 8.38 -6.13
N GLY A 146 17.72 7.29 -6.56
CA GLY A 146 18.42 6.32 -5.69
C GLY A 146 17.51 5.39 -4.89
N THR A 147 16.19 5.46 -5.10
CA THR A 147 15.20 4.58 -4.46
C THR A 147 14.76 3.49 -5.43
N ARG A 148 14.75 2.23 -4.99
CA ARG A 148 14.28 1.09 -5.80
C ARG A 148 12.80 0.82 -5.54
N HIS A 149 12.01 0.76 -6.61
CA HIS A 149 10.58 0.51 -6.62
C HIS A 149 10.29 -0.83 -7.31
N PRO A 150 9.80 -1.86 -6.61
CA PRO A 150 9.45 -3.13 -7.23
C PRO A 150 8.40 -2.94 -8.33
N LEU A 151 8.57 -3.64 -9.46
CA LEU A 151 7.62 -3.60 -10.56
C LEU A 151 6.82 -4.91 -10.60
N HIS A 152 5.53 -4.83 -10.25
CA HIS A 152 4.59 -5.94 -10.30
C HIS A 152 3.31 -5.53 -11.05
N GLY A 153 3.04 -6.16 -12.19
CA GLY A 153 1.93 -5.76 -13.06
C GLY A 153 2.17 -4.36 -13.64
N ASN A 154 1.17 -3.49 -13.51
CA ASN A 154 1.20 -2.13 -14.06
C ASN A 154 1.52 -1.10 -12.97
N LEU A 155 2.32 -0.09 -13.32
CA LEU A 155 2.69 1.01 -12.45
C LEU A 155 2.64 2.33 -13.22
N VAL A 156 1.73 3.22 -12.84
CA VAL A 156 1.60 4.56 -13.43
C VAL A 156 2.52 5.54 -12.69
N VAL A 157 3.36 6.24 -13.45
CA VAL A 157 4.23 7.30 -12.95
C VAL A 157 3.73 8.65 -13.44
N GLY A 158 3.63 9.62 -12.53
CA GLY A 158 3.16 10.97 -12.86
C GLY A 158 3.20 11.90 -11.67
N ARG A 159 2.70 13.12 -11.83
CA ARG A 159 2.63 14.13 -10.75
C ARG A 159 1.27 14.19 -10.03
N GLY A 160 0.24 13.65 -10.67
CA GLY A 160 -1.16 13.70 -10.23
C GLY A 160 -1.43 12.77 -9.04
N THR A 161 -2.57 12.94 -8.39
CA THR A 161 -3.03 12.06 -7.30
C THR A 161 -3.49 10.69 -7.79
N ASP A 162 -3.67 10.56 -9.11
CA ASP A 162 -4.09 9.39 -9.85
C ASP A 162 -2.93 8.53 -10.38
N ALA A 163 -1.69 8.87 -10.04
CA ALA A 163 -0.50 8.06 -10.33
C ALA A 163 -0.11 7.19 -9.11
N ASP A 164 0.31 5.95 -9.37
CA ASP A 164 0.80 5.03 -8.34
C ASP A 164 2.13 5.53 -7.74
N LEU A 165 3.02 6.02 -8.61
CA LEU A 165 4.26 6.67 -8.22
C LEU A 165 4.20 8.16 -8.55
N ARG A 166 4.12 8.97 -7.48
CA ARG A 166 4.02 10.42 -7.57
C ARG A 166 5.39 11.07 -7.55
N ILE A 167 5.73 11.78 -8.62
CA ILE A 167 6.99 12.52 -8.76
C ILE A 167 6.68 14.01 -8.82
N ASN A 168 7.28 14.77 -7.90
CA ASN A 168 7.14 16.23 -7.86
C ASN A 168 8.11 16.90 -8.83
N ASP A 169 7.82 16.81 -10.12
CA ASP A 169 8.58 17.44 -11.20
C ASP A 169 7.60 18.22 -12.10
N PRO A 170 7.74 19.55 -12.23
CA PRO A 170 6.87 20.35 -13.08
C PRO A 170 6.82 19.91 -14.55
N GLY A 171 7.89 19.29 -15.06
CA GLY A 171 7.97 18.72 -16.40
C GLY A 171 7.23 17.40 -16.57
N ILE A 172 6.61 16.87 -15.51
CA ILE A 172 5.86 15.62 -15.51
C ILE A 172 4.35 15.87 -15.51
N SER A 173 3.65 15.25 -16.47
CA SER A 173 2.18 15.25 -16.55
C SER A 173 1.53 14.48 -15.38
N ARG A 174 0.24 14.74 -15.12
CA ARG A 174 -0.48 14.11 -13.99
C ARG A 174 -0.40 12.57 -14.02
N ARG A 175 -0.65 12.00 -15.20
CA ARG A 175 -0.30 10.64 -15.58
C ARG A 175 0.63 10.75 -16.77
N HIS A 176 1.88 10.32 -16.63
CA HIS A 176 2.90 10.55 -17.65
C HIS A 176 3.23 9.27 -18.40
N ILE A 177 3.68 8.25 -17.68
CA ILE A 177 4.03 6.97 -18.26
C ILE A 177 3.40 5.84 -17.45
N GLU A 178 3.23 4.68 -18.10
CA GLU A 178 2.85 3.43 -17.46
C GLU A 178 3.93 2.39 -17.75
N PHE A 179 4.52 1.82 -16.70
CA PHE A 179 5.31 0.60 -16.82
C PHE A 179 4.39 -0.60 -16.70
N ARG A 180 4.62 -1.61 -17.54
CA ARG A 180 3.92 -2.90 -17.49
C ARG A 180 4.94 -4.01 -17.42
N SER A 181 4.81 -4.86 -16.41
CA SER A 181 5.54 -6.12 -16.31
C SER A 181 4.57 -7.26 -16.62
N LYS A 182 4.95 -8.11 -17.57
CA LYS A 182 4.20 -9.31 -17.94
C LYS A 182 5.08 -10.54 -17.75
N PRO A 183 4.53 -11.66 -17.24
CA PRO A 183 5.24 -12.94 -17.25
C PRO A 183 5.61 -13.33 -18.69
N ALA A 184 6.84 -13.80 -18.87
CA ALA A 184 7.40 -14.26 -20.15
C ALA A 184 8.24 -15.52 -19.88
N GLY A 185 7.56 -16.64 -19.60
CA GLY A 185 8.20 -17.85 -19.09
C GLY A 185 8.73 -17.62 -17.67
N ASP A 186 10.00 -17.95 -17.45
CA ASP A 186 10.69 -17.75 -16.16
C ASP A 186 11.17 -16.30 -15.96
N ARG A 187 10.94 -15.42 -16.94
CA ARG A 187 11.35 -14.00 -16.92
C ARG A 187 10.15 -13.07 -16.90
N VAL A 188 10.39 -11.78 -16.63
CA VAL A 188 9.44 -10.69 -16.91
C VAL A 188 9.84 -9.94 -18.16
N ARG A 189 8.86 -9.61 -18.99
CA ARG A 189 8.99 -8.57 -20.00
C ARG A 189 8.52 -7.26 -19.41
N VAL A 190 9.37 -6.24 -19.47
CA VAL A 190 9.02 -4.88 -19.03
C VAL A 190 8.81 -4.00 -20.26
N GLU A 191 7.67 -3.32 -20.29
CA GLU A 191 7.29 -2.36 -21.33
C GLU A 191 6.98 -1.02 -20.66
N VAL A 192 7.29 0.09 -21.33
CA VAL A 192 6.90 1.43 -20.90
C VAL A 192 6.10 2.11 -21.99
N TYR A 193 5.07 2.85 -21.60
CA TYR A 193 4.16 3.57 -22.49
C TYR A 193 4.00 5.01 -22.03
N ASP A 194 4.08 5.95 -22.96
CA ASP A 194 3.65 7.33 -22.74
C ASP A 194 2.12 7.41 -22.75
N LEU A 195 1.53 8.07 -21.75
CA LEU A 195 0.09 8.20 -21.56
C LEU A 195 -0.46 9.49 -22.17
N GLY A 196 0.17 9.98 -23.23
CA GLY A 196 -0.15 11.27 -23.85
C GLY A 196 0.38 12.45 -23.04
N SER A 197 1.58 12.32 -22.48
CA SER A 197 2.21 13.39 -21.71
C SER A 197 2.57 14.60 -22.58
N THR A 198 2.74 15.75 -21.93
CA THR A 198 3.04 17.02 -22.62
C THR A 198 4.46 17.02 -23.20
N ASN A 199 5.42 16.46 -22.48
CA ASN A 199 6.83 16.49 -22.87
C ASN A 199 7.29 15.20 -23.55
N GLY A 200 6.51 14.12 -23.45
CA GLY A 200 6.90 12.77 -23.86
C GLY A 200 7.94 12.16 -22.94
N MET A 201 8.30 10.91 -23.23
CA MET A 201 9.41 10.22 -22.58
C MET A 201 10.59 10.00 -23.53
N LEU A 202 11.78 9.85 -22.95
CA LEU A 202 12.98 9.42 -23.64
C LEU A 202 13.42 8.08 -23.08
N VAL A 203 13.72 7.11 -23.93
CA VAL A 203 14.26 5.80 -23.53
C VAL A 203 15.66 5.69 -24.11
N ASN A 204 16.66 5.51 -23.26
CA ASN A 204 18.09 5.47 -23.63
C ASN A 204 18.51 6.66 -24.53
N GLY A 205 17.94 7.85 -24.25
CA GLY A 205 18.20 9.08 -25.00
C GLY A 205 17.34 9.30 -26.23
N GLN A 206 16.52 8.33 -26.66
CA GLN A 206 15.66 8.45 -27.84
C GLN A 206 14.20 8.71 -27.46
N LYS A 207 13.52 9.61 -28.18
CA LYS A 207 12.11 9.93 -27.90
C LYS A 207 11.21 8.85 -28.48
N MET A 208 10.40 8.22 -27.62
CA MET A 208 9.57 7.08 -28.00
C MET A 208 8.21 7.16 -27.29
N ALA A 209 7.14 6.71 -27.95
CA ALA A 209 5.80 6.60 -27.35
C ALA A 209 5.62 5.28 -26.57
N SER A 210 6.39 4.26 -26.91
CA SER A 210 6.49 3.01 -26.15
C SER A 210 7.82 2.33 -26.42
N ALA A 211 8.31 1.54 -25.46
CA ALA A 211 9.51 0.73 -25.61
C ALA A 211 9.44 -0.53 -24.74
N THR A 212 10.04 -1.62 -25.21
CA THR A 212 10.43 -2.74 -24.34
C THR A 212 11.75 -2.37 -23.68
N LEU A 213 11.87 -2.63 -22.38
CA LEU A 213 13.04 -2.30 -21.58
C LEU A 213 13.87 -3.54 -21.29
N ASP A 214 15.17 -3.38 -21.38
CA ASP A 214 16.18 -4.33 -20.91
C ASP A 214 16.74 -3.87 -19.56
N ASP A 215 17.46 -4.76 -18.87
CA ASP A 215 18.20 -4.43 -17.65
C ASP A 215 19.16 -3.24 -17.89
N GLY A 216 19.13 -2.27 -16.99
CA GLY A 216 19.88 -1.01 -17.10
C GLY A 216 19.25 0.06 -18.00
N SER A 217 18.11 -0.20 -18.65
CA SER A 217 17.47 0.79 -19.53
C SER A 217 17.05 2.05 -18.76
N GLN A 218 17.31 3.22 -19.32
CA GLN A 218 16.98 4.50 -18.70
C GLN A 218 15.79 5.17 -19.38
N VAL A 219 14.75 5.46 -18.62
CA VAL A 219 13.57 6.22 -19.03
C VAL A 219 13.64 7.60 -18.38
N ARG A 220 13.67 8.65 -19.18
CA ARG A 220 13.68 10.04 -18.71
C ARG A 220 12.36 10.73 -19.04
N ILE A 221 11.76 11.33 -18.02
CA ILE A 221 10.55 12.16 -18.10
C ILE A 221 10.79 13.47 -17.34
N GLY A 222 10.54 14.61 -17.98
CA GLY A 222 10.95 15.90 -17.41
C GLY A 222 12.45 15.91 -17.07
N THR A 223 12.77 16.18 -15.80
CA THR A 223 14.14 16.12 -15.25
C THR A 223 14.45 14.82 -14.53
N THR A 224 13.46 13.94 -14.39
CA THR A 224 13.60 12.68 -13.63
C THR A 224 14.08 11.54 -14.52
N VAL A 225 15.09 10.82 -14.06
CA VAL A 225 15.62 9.59 -14.69
C VAL A 225 15.17 8.38 -13.87
N ILE A 226 14.68 7.37 -14.58
CA ILE A 226 14.18 6.11 -14.05
C ILE A 226 14.99 5.00 -14.70
N THR A 227 15.72 4.21 -13.92
CA THR A 227 16.50 3.07 -14.45
C THR A 227 15.72 1.78 -14.19
N ALA A 228 15.43 1.01 -15.23
CA ALA A 228 14.84 -0.31 -15.09
C ALA A 228 15.94 -1.33 -14.82
N HIS A 229 15.75 -2.14 -13.78
CA HIS A 229 16.59 -3.30 -13.49
C HIS A 229 15.75 -4.56 -13.58
N ILE A 230 16.19 -5.53 -14.37
CA ILE A 230 15.48 -6.78 -14.67
C ILE A 230 16.38 -7.92 -14.24
N VAL A 231 15.96 -8.63 -13.20
CA VAL A 231 16.73 -9.72 -12.61
C VAL A 231 16.56 -10.96 -13.49
N GLU A 232 17.59 -11.32 -14.24
CA GLU A 232 17.69 -12.65 -14.83
C GLU A 232 17.99 -13.66 -13.71
N GLU A 233 17.15 -14.67 -13.52
CA GLU A 233 17.52 -15.82 -12.69
C GLU A 233 18.78 -16.45 -13.28
N ARG A 234 19.90 -16.38 -12.54
CA ARG A 234 21.04 -17.25 -12.80
C ARG A 234 20.58 -18.68 -12.47
N ARG A 235 20.48 -19.49 -13.52
CA ARG A 235 20.31 -20.95 -13.43
C ARG A 235 21.38 -21.58 -12.54
#